data_AF-A0AAN8VA66-F1
#
_entry.id   AF-A0AAN8VA66-F1
#
_cell.length_a   1.000
_cell.length_b   1.000
_cell.length_c   1.000
_cell.angle_alpha   90.00
_cell.angle_beta   90.00
_cell.angle_gamma   90.00
#
_symmetry.space_group_name_H-M   'P 1'
#
loop_
_entity.id
_entity.type
_entity.pdbx_description
1 polymer ?
#
loop_
_entity_poly.entity_id
_entity_poly.type
_entity_poly.pdbx_seq_one_letter_code
_entity_poly.pdbx_strand_id
1 'polypeptide(L)'
;MVSQIFSETQISHQKSYKKTQFPAVLSPQHPSSLKLSDFTQAIKTEKPFLDSVLHSAGVILFRGFPVKTASDFNEVIESFGFEEFFYIGGASPRTNIVGRVFTANESPLDQSIDFHHELAHVPVFPSKLFFCCDVEPKSGGETPVVLSHVIYEKMKDKYPDFVEHLEKHGLIYTRVLGAHDDPSSPIGRGWKATFLTDDKKIAEERAAERGMRLEWTEDGGVKVIVGPTPAIRFDETRQRKIWFNSILGWQYPNSVMFGDGKRLPAEILDDYRKILEEEAVAIPWQKGDVMLVDNWAALHGRRPTNSPRRVLASLCK
;
A
#
# COMPACT_ATOMS: atom_id res chain seq x y z
N MET A 1 35.82 4.00 -10.27
CA MET A 1 35.07 2.88 -9.68
C MET A 1 34.21 3.46 -8.58
N VAL A 2 32.89 3.53 -8.78
CA VAL A 2 31.98 3.92 -7.69
C VAL A 2 31.99 2.74 -6.72
N SER A 3 32.47 2.95 -5.49
CA SER A 3 32.41 1.95 -4.43
C SER A 3 30.94 1.59 -4.18
N GLN A 4 30.61 0.30 -4.08
CA GLN A 4 29.28 -0.15 -3.69
C GLN A 4 28.88 0.51 -2.37
N ILE A 5 27.84 1.34 -2.40
CA ILE A 5 27.37 2.06 -1.21
C ILE A 5 26.44 1.17 -0.38
N PHE A 6 25.69 0.29 -1.04
CA PHE A 6 24.73 -0.60 -0.40
C PHE A 6 25.41 -1.82 0.21
N SER A 7 25.03 -2.12 1.45
CA SER A 7 25.33 -3.36 2.15
C SER A 7 24.01 -4.02 2.55
N GLU A 8 23.81 -5.29 2.21
CA GLU A 8 22.72 -6.07 2.76
C GLU A 8 22.97 -6.30 4.25
N THR A 9 22.05 -5.87 5.09
CA THR A 9 22.11 -6.04 6.54
C THR A 9 20.96 -6.91 7.03
N GLN A 10 21.21 -7.61 8.14
CA GLN A 10 20.20 -8.41 8.81
C GLN A 10 19.72 -7.70 10.06
N ILE A 11 18.41 -7.73 10.27
CA ILE A 11 17.76 -7.25 11.49
C ILE A 11 16.83 -8.33 12.03
N SER A 12 16.59 -8.31 13.34
CA SER A 12 15.83 -9.35 14.05
C SER A 12 14.37 -9.54 13.60
N HIS A 13 13.79 -8.55 12.92
CA HIS A 13 12.38 -8.55 12.52
C HIS A 13 12.13 -9.20 11.16
N GLN A 14 13.18 -9.40 10.36
CA GLN A 14 13.06 -10.00 9.03
C GLN A 14 12.60 -11.46 9.12
N LYS A 15 11.87 -11.90 8.11
CA LYS A 15 11.59 -13.32 7.86
C LYS A 15 12.41 -13.80 6.66
N SER A 16 12.61 -15.11 6.57
CA SER A 16 13.27 -15.72 5.40
C SER A 16 12.30 -16.63 4.63
N TYR A 17 12.23 -16.42 3.32
CA TYR A 17 11.44 -17.24 2.40
C TYR A 17 12.34 -17.76 1.29
N LYS A 18 12.49 -19.09 1.18
CA LYS A 18 13.36 -19.75 0.19
C LYS A 18 14.78 -19.15 0.11
N LYS A 19 15.35 -18.77 1.28
CA LYS A 19 16.66 -18.12 1.48
C LYS A 19 16.73 -16.61 1.17
N THR A 20 15.64 -15.98 0.75
CA THR A 20 15.55 -14.52 0.59
C THR A 20 15.04 -13.88 1.88
N GLN A 21 15.69 -12.81 2.35
CA GLN A 21 15.21 -12.04 3.50
C GLN A 21 14.07 -11.10 3.10
N PHE A 22 13.06 -11.00 3.95
CA PHE A 22 11.89 -10.16 3.76
C PHE A 22 11.63 -9.25 4.96
N PRO A 23 11.55 -7.92 4.75
CA PRO A 23 12.04 -7.20 3.56
C PRO A 23 13.57 -7.34 3.43
N ALA A 24 14.16 -7.04 2.27
CA ALA A 24 15.61 -6.80 2.21
C ALA A 24 15.93 -5.50 2.95
N VAL A 25 17.04 -5.44 3.68
CA VAL A 25 17.48 -4.21 4.36
C VAL A 25 18.83 -3.82 3.78
N LEU A 26 18.91 -2.61 3.25
CA LEU A 26 20.13 -2.02 2.71
C LEU A 26 20.60 -0.89 3.62
N SER A 27 21.85 -0.93 4.03
CA SER A 27 22.50 0.09 4.84
C SER A 27 23.80 0.56 4.19
N PRO A 28 24.30 1.77 4.50
CA PRO A 28 25.56 2.22 3.94
C PRO A 28 26.75 1.42 4.49
N GLN A 29 27.67 1.00 3.61
CA GLN A 29 28.92 0.34 4.05
C GLN A 29 29.79 1.25 4.94
N HIS A 30 29.79 2.56 4.68
CA HIS A 30 30.60 3.55 5.40
C HIS A 30 29.74 4.77 5.82
N PRO A 31 29.05 4.72 6.97
CA PRO A 31 28.03 5.71 7.35
C PRO A 31 28.58 7.09 7.72
N SER A 32 29.80 7.20 8.24
CA SER A 32 30.30 8.41 8.92
C SER A 32 30.55 9.64 8.04
N SER A 33 30.43 9.53 6.72
CA SER A 33 30.67 10.64 5.78
C SER A 33 29.71 10.70 4.59
N LEU A 34 28.65 9.91 4.59
CA LEU A 34 27.74 9.80 3.44
C LEU A 34 26.87 11.05 3.31
N LYS A 35 26.86 11.66 2.12
CA LYS A 35 25.94 12.75 1.76
C LYS A 35 24.73 12.21 1.01
N LEU A 36 23.64 12.99 1.01
CA LEU A 36 22.44 12.65 0.21
C LEU A 36 22.78 12.47 -1.27
N SER A 37 23.66 13.31 -1.82
CA SER A 37 24.14 13.20 -3.19
C SER A 37 24.82 11.87 -3.50
N ASP A 38 25.52 11.28 -2.53
CA ASP A 38 26.18 9.99 -2.72
C ASP A 38 25.12 8.88 -2.79
N PHE A 39 24.09 8.95 -1.95
CA PHE A 39 22.98 8.02 -1.95
C PHE A 39 22.16 8.11 -3.25
N THR A 40 21.75 9.30 -3.68
CA THR A 40 20.96 9.48 -4.91
C THR A 40 21.77 9.13 -6.17
N GLN A 41 23.07 9.38 -6.16
CA GLN A 41 23.96 8.92 -7.24
C GLN A 41 24.08 7.39 -7.24
N ALA A 42 24.23 6.76 -6.07
CA ALA A 42 24.28 5.31 -5.93
C ALA A 42 23.00 4.63 -6.43
N ILE A 43 21.83 5.18 -6.12
CA ILE A 43 20.54 4.68 -6.64
C ILE A 43 20.56 4.64 -8.17
N LYS A 44 21.05 5.71 -8.81
CA LYS A 44 21.13 5.80 -10.28
C LYS A 44 22.13 4.79 -10.85
N THR A 45 23.31 4.66 -10.24
CA THR A 45 24.40 3.82 -10.77
C THR A 45 24.23 2.33 -10.48
N GLU A 46 23.60 1.99 -9.36
CA GLU A 46 23.38 0.61 -8.90
C GLU A 46 21.94 0.14 -9.16
N LYS A 47 21.21 0.84 -10.06
CA LYS A 47 19.82 0.51 -10.41
C LYS A 47 19.59 -0.97 -10.74
N PRO A 48 20.42 -1.66 -11.56
CA PRO A 48 20.22 -3.09 -11.84
C PRO A 48 20.31 -3.97 -10.58
N PHE A 49 21.18 -3.61 -9.63
CA PHE A 49 21.28 -4.31 -8.35
C PHE A 49 20.02 -4.07 -7.51
N LEU A 50 19.58 -2.81 -7.37
CA LEU A 50 18.37 -2.48 -6.61
C LEU A 50 17.11 -3.11 -7.22
N ASP A 51 16.99 -3.12 -8.55
CA ASP A 51 15.88 -3.77 -9.25
C ASP A 51 15.89 -5.30 -8.99
N SER A 52 17.06 -5.93 -8.95
CA SER A 52 17.21 -7.37 -8.60
C SER A 52 16.83 -7.67 -7.14
N VAL A 53 17.28 -6.83 -6.20
CA VAL A 53 16.93 -6.96 -4.77
C VAL A 53 15.43 -6.76 -4.59
N LEU A 54 14.82 -5.76 -5.23
CA LEU A 54 13.38 -5.53 -5.17
C LEU A 54 12.60 -6.67 -5.82
N HIS A 55 13.09 -7.19 -6.94
CA HIS A 55 12.46 -8.31 -7.62
C HIS A 55 12.44 -9.55 -6.73
N SER A 56 13.56 -9.88 -6.09
CA SER A 56 13.66 -11.06 -5.22
C SER A 56 12.90 -10.91 -3.89
N ALA A 57 13.10 -9.80 -3.18
CA ALA A 57 12.54 -9.59 -1.84
C ALA A 57 11.11 -9.02 -1.85
N GLY A 58 10.70 -8.30 -2.89
CA GLY A 58 9.43 -7.58 -2.99
C GLY A 58 9.38 -6.27 -2.19
N VAL A 59 10.19 -6.13 -1.14
CA VAL A 59 10.32 -4.90 -0.35
C VAL A 59 11.77 -4.66 0.02
N ILE A 60 12.22 -3.40 -0.08
CA ILE A 60 13.53 -2.94 0.39
C ILE A 60 13.33 -1.86 1.46
N LEU A 61 14.00 -2.01 2.59
CA LEU A 61 14.18 -0.95 3.58
C LEU A 61 15.60 -0.38 3.47
N PHE A 62 15.73 0.89 3.14
CA PHE A 62 16.98 1.65 3.18
C PHE A 62 17.10 2.31 4.55
N ARG A 63 18.11 1.90 5.33
CA ARG A 63 18.33 2.37 6.71
C ARG A 63 19.73 2.92 6.91
N GLY A 64 19.82 4.08 7.56
CA GLY A 64 21.08 4.76 7.88
C GLY A 64 21.57 5.72 6.79
N PHE A 65 20.77 5.97 5.75
CA PHE A 65 21.07 6.99 4.73
C PHE A 65 20.68 8.39 5.20
N PRO A 66 21.33 9.46 4.70
CA PRO A 66 21.15 10.83 5.19
C PRO A 66 19.88 11.51 4.63
N VAL A 67 18.71 10.88 4.78
CA VAL A 67 17.39 11.45 4.43
C VAL A 67 16.80 12.13 5.66
N LYS A 68 16.76 13.46 5.67
CA LYS A 68 16.39 14.25 6.87
C LYS A 68 15.12 15.06 6.70
N THR A 69 14.72 15.34 5.45
CA THR A 69 13.59 16.20 5.11
C THR A 69 12.71 15.59 4.02
N ALA A 70 11.50 16.13 3.84
CA ALA A 70 10.62 15.76 2.73
C ALA A 70 11.26 16.04 1.35
N SER A 71 12.06 17.10 1.23
CA SER A 71 12.80 17.41 0.00
C SER A 71 13.87 16.36 -0.29
N ASP A 72 14.62 15.94 0.74
CA ASP A 72 15.61 14.86 0.60
C ASP A 72 14.94 13.57 0.12
N PHE A 73 13.77 13.25 0.67
CA PHE A 73 12.99 12.09 0.24
C PHE A 73 12.50 12.23 -1.21
N ASN A 74 12.07 13.42 -1.64
CA ASN A 74 11.71 13.65 -3.04
C ASN A 74 12.90 13.42 -3.98
N GLU A 75 14.11 13.89 -3.63
CA GLU A 75 15.32 13.64 -4.42
C GLU A 75 15.65 12.14 -4.52
N VAL A 76 15.46 11.40 -3.43
CA VAL A 76 15.59 9.93 -3.43
C VAL A 76 14.60 9.30 -4.40
N ILE A 77 13.32 9.66 -4.35
CA ILE A 77 12.30 9.13 -5.27
C ILE A 77 12.66 9.42 -6.73
N GLU A 78 13.04 10.66 -7.04
CA GLU A 78 13.42 11.07 -8.39
C GLU A 78 14.64 10.30 -8.91
N SER A 79 15.58 9.93 -8.03
CA SER A 79 16.76 9.17 -8.40
C SER A 79 16.49 7.74 -8.86
N PHE A 80 15.38 7.13 -8.44
CA PHE A 80 14.96 5.79 -8.93
C PHE A 80 14.47 5.80 -10.38
N GLY A 81 14.05 6.97 -10.88
CA GLY A 81 13.57 7.15 -12.26
C GLY A 81 12.21 6.52 -12.56
N PHE A 82 11.44 6.11 -11.55
CA PHE A 82 10.07 5.62 -11.78
C PHE A 82 9.14 6.78 -12.15
N GLU A 83 8.18 6.53 -13.04
CA GLU A 83 7.15 7.51 -13.36
C GLU A 83 6.19 7.72 -12.18
N GLU A 84 5.77 8.96 -11.95
CA GLU A 84 4.83 9.30 -10.89
C GLU A 84 3.43 8.74 -11.20
N PHE A 85 2.79 8.18 -10.18
CA PHE A 85 1.38 7.83 -10.22
C PHE A 85 0.56 8.92 -9.51
N PHE A 86 -0.29 9.62 -10.27
CA PHE A 86 -1.17 10.64 -9.71
C PHE A 86 -2.31 9.99 -8.92
N TYR A 87 -2.44 10.39 -7.65
CA TYR A 87 -3.51 9.90 -6.78
C TYR A 87 -4.85 10.54 -7.13
N ILE A 88 -5.50 10.01 -8.17
CA ILE A 88 -6.81 10.49 -8.62
C ILE A 88 -7.90 9.57 -8.06
N GLY A 89 -8.81 10.12 -7.25
CA GLY A 89 -10.01 9.42 -6.78
C GLY A 89 -9.82 8.43 -5.63
N GLY A 90 -8.67 8.45 -4.94
CA GLY A 90 -8.48 7.59 -3.78
C GLY A 90 -9.18 8.08 -2.51
N ALA A 91 -9.33 7.16 -1.57
CA ALA A 91 -10.31 7.26 -0.48
C ALA A 91 -9.91 8.15 0.69
N SER A 92 -8.60 8.29 0.94
CA SER A 92 -8.07 8.99 2.11
C SER A 92 -7.58 10.39 1.74
N PRO A 93 -7.76 11.39 2.62
CA PRO A 93 -7.11 12.69 2.46
C PRO A 93 -5.60 12.50 2.45
N ARG A 94 -4.94 13.25 1.55
CA ARG A 94 -3.48 13.30 1.41
C ARG A 94 -3.09 14.74 1.17
N THR A 95 -2.11 15.20 1.93
CA THR A 95 -1.57 16.55 1.79
C THR A 95 -0.28 16.47 0.98
N ASN A 96 -0.23 17.11 -0.19
CA ASN A 96 1.03 17.25 -0.93
C ASN A 96 1.99 18.13 -0.12
N ILE A 97 3.23 17.67 0.06
CA ILE A 97 4.25 18.34 0.85
C ILE A 97 5.28 19.02 -0.06
N VAL A 98 5.86 18.26 -0.99
CA VAL A 98 6.84 18.75 -1.96
C VAL A 98 6.96 17.77 -3.11
N GLY A 99 6.94 18.26 -4.36
CA GLY A 99 7.08 17.40 -5.55
C GLY A 99 6.11 16.21 -5.52
N ARG A 100 6.67 15.01 -5.54
CA ARG A 100 5.96 13.71 -5.57
C ARG A 100 5.64 13.16 -4.18
N VAL A 101 5.91 13.93 -3.13
CA VAL A 101 5.80 13.52 -1.73
C VAL A 101 4.53 14.08 -1.11
N PHE A 102 3.76 13.20 -0.47
CA PHE A 102 2.56 13.54 0.27
C PHE A 102 2.51 12.81 1.62
N THR A 103 1.63 13.23 2.52
CA THR A 103 1.40 12.53 3.80
C THR A 103 0.81 11.14 3.58
N ALA A 104 1.33 10.10 4.24
CA ALA A 104 0.66 8.80 4.26
C ALA A 104 -0.74 8.92 4.92
N ASN A 105 -1.56 7.87 4.81
CA ASN A 105 -2.95 7.86 5.31
C ASN A 105 -3.08 8.53 6.70
N GLU A 106 -3.88 9.60 6.77
CA GLU A 106 -4.08 10.47 7.94
C GLU A 106 -5.22 9.98 8.87
N SER A 107 -5.64 8.72 8.75
CA SER A 107 -6.60 8.09 9.67
C SER A 107 -6.13 8.19 11.14
N PRO A 108 -7.06 8.22 12.12
CA PRO A 108 -6.74 8.36 13.54
C PRO A 108 -5.60 7.44 14.00
N LEU A 109 -4.63 7.98 14.74
CA LEU A 109 -3.39 7.27 15.03
C LEU A 109 -3.59 6.04 15.94
N ASP A 110 -4.59 6.07 16.80
CA ASP A 110 -5.00 5.01 17.73
C ASP A 110 -5.65 3.80 17.05
N GLN A 111 -5.99 3.90 15.76
CA GLN A 111 -6.58 2.82 14.97
C GLN A 111 -5.52 2.10 14.12
N SER A 112 -5.71 0.80 13.90
CA SER A 112 -4.94 0.05 12.90
C SER A 112 -5.47 0.33 11.48
N ILE A 113 -4.59 0.25 10.49
CA ILE A 113 -4.99 0.13 9.09
C ILE A 113 -4.74 -1.33 8.67
N ASP A 114 -5.80 -2.00 8.22
CA ASP A 114 -5.76 -3.38 7.73
C ASP A 114 -4.83 -3.52 6.52
N PHE A 115 -4.31 -4.75 6.32
CA PHE A 115 -3.44 -5.05 5.20
C PHE A 115 -4.17 -4.92 3.86
N HIS A 116 -3.53 -4.23 2.92
CA HIS A 116 -4.04 -4.06 1.57
C HIS A 116 -2.90 -3.87 0.56
N HIS A 117 -3.22 -4.13 -0.71
CA HIS A 117 -2.48 -3.56 -1.82
C HIS A 117 -2.98 -2.12 -2.07
N GLU A 118 -2.07 -1.21 -2.38
CA GLU A 118 -2.44 0.18 -2.65
C GLU A 118 -3.35 0.22 -3.88
N LEU A 119 -4.55 0.81 -3.71
CA LEU A 119 -5.54 0.96 -4.78
C LEU A 119 -5.98 -0.38 -5.44
N ALA A 120 -6.04 -1.48 -4.68
CA ALA A 120 -6.31 -2.82 -5.22
C ALA A 120 -7.65 -2.99 -5.97
N HIS A 121 -8.63 -2.14 -5.66
CA HIS A 121 -10.01 -2.22 -6.17
C HIS A 121 -10.22 -1.44 -7.48
N VAL A 122 -9.25 -0.65 -7.94
CA VAL A 122 -9.35 0.12 -9.19
C VAL A 122 -8.51 -0.53 -10.31
N PRO A 123 -8.88 -0.33 -11.60
CA PRO A 123 -8.16 -0.95 -12.72
C PRO A 123 -6.73 -0.42 -12.89
N VAL A 124 -6.49 0.84 -12.50
CA VAL A 124 -5.20 1.52 -12.60
C VAL A 124 -4.71 1.76 -11.18
N PHE A 125 -3.61 1.11 -10.82
CA PHE A 125 -3.00 1.13 -9.49
C PHE A 125 -1.48 1.32 -9.62
N PRO A 126 -0.80 1.85 -8.58
CA PRO A 126 0.64 2.01 -8.62
C PRO A 126 1.33 0.66 -8.62
N SER A 127 2.38 0.47 -9.43
CA SER A 127 3.18 -0.76 -9.34
C SER A 127 4.12 -0.75 -8.15
N LYS A 128 4.50 0.43 -7.65
CA LYS A 128 5.41 0.60 -6.50
C LYS A 128 4.98 1.79 -5.66
N LEU A 129 5.38 1.77 -4.40
CA LEU A 129 5.22 2.90 -3.50
C LEU A 129 6.43 3.03 -2.59
N PHE A 130 6.66 4.25 -2.14
CA PHE A 130 7.66 4.57 -1.14
C PHE A 130 7.00 5.03 0.15
N PHE A 131 7.62 4.69 1.28
CA PHE A 131 7.37 5.30 2.58
C PHE A 131 8.67 5.89 3.13
N CYS A 132 8.58 7.03 3.81
CA CYS A 132 9.72 7.63 4.53
C CYS A 132 9.33 8.05 5.93
N CYS A 133 10.10 7.65 6.94
CA CYS A 133 9.88 8.11 8.31
C CYS A 133 10.49 9.49 8.53
N ASP A 134 9.66 10.52 8.55
CA ASP A 134 10.07 11.90 8.78
C ASP A 134 10.08 12.25 10.28
N VAL A 135 9.10 11.74 11.03
CA VAL A 135 9.04 11.83 12.49
C VAL A 135 8.77 10.46 13.09
N GLU A 136 9.74 9.96 13.84
CA GLU A 136 9.70 8.64 14.47
C GLU A 136 8.60 8.56 15.53
N PRO A 137 7.78 7.50 15.54
CA PRO A 137 6.80 7.26 16.60
C PRO A 137 7.49 6.93 17.92
N LYS A 138 6.92 7.38 19.05
CA LYS A 138 7.42 6.99 20.38
C LYS A 138 7.29 5.50 20.66
N SER A 139 6.24 4.87 20.13
CA SER A 139 5.93 3.45 20.28
C SER A 139 4.87 3.04 19.25
N GLY A 140 4.98 1.85 18.67
CA GLY A 140 4.07 1.37 17.65
C GLY A 140 4.21 2.14 16.33
N GLY A 141 3.14 2.24 15.55
CA GLY A 141 3.11 3.06 14.33
C GLY A 141 3.94 2.49 13.18
N GLU A 142 4.41 1.26 13.28
CA GLU A 142 5.06 0.53 12.20
C GLU A 142 4.14 0.47 10.97
N THR A 143 4.77 0.38 9.81
CA THR A 143 4.10 0.04 8.55
C THR A 143 4.38 -1.42 8.27
N PRO A 144 3.62 -2.38 8.85
CA PRO A 144 3.87 -3.78 8.61
C PRO A 144 3.68 -4.12 7.13
N VAL A 145 4.51 -5.03 6.63
CA VAL A 145 4.46 -5.56 5.26
C VAL A 145 4.35 -7.07 5.27
N VAL A 146 3.68 -7.64 4.27
CA VAL A 146 3.52 -9.09 4.13
C VAL A 146 3.49 -9.52 2.66
N LEU A 147 4.10 -10.66 2.34
CA LEU A 147 4.21 -11.15 0.96
C LEU A 147 2.88 -11.72 0.45
N SER A 148 2.37 -11.13 -0.62
CA SER A 148 1.06 -11.45 -1.21
C SER A 148 0.94 -12.88 -1.72
N HIS A 149 2.01 -13.44 -2.30
CA HIS A 149 2.01 -14.83 -2.76
C HIS A 149 1.99 -15.84 -1.60
N VAL A 150 2.62 -15.53 -0.47
CA VAL A 150 2.61 -16.39 0.73
C VAL A 150 1.19 -16.47 1.28
N ILE A 151 0.50 -15.32 1.32
CA ILE A 151 -0.92 -15.26 1.69
C ILE A 151 -1.77 -16.09 0.74
N TYR A 152 -1.55 -15.96 -0.58
CA TYR A 152 -2.26 -16.78 -1.55
C TYR A 152 -2.04 -18.28 -1.31
N GLU A 153 -0.79 -18.72 -1.16
CA GLU A 153 -0.45 -20.12 -0.93
C GLU A 153 -1.12 -20.66 0.34
N LYS A 154 -1.04 -19.93 1.46
CA LYS A 154 -1.66 -20.33 2.74
C LYS A 154 -3.18 -20.35 2.71
N MET A 155 -3.80 -19.36 2.08
CA MET A 155 -5.25 -19.32 1.92
C MET A 155 -5.74 -20.43 0.98
N LYS A 156 -5.01 -20.74 -0.09
CA LYS A 156 -5.36 -21.81 -1.02
C LYS A 156 -5.21 -23.19 -0.38
N ASP A 157 -4.18 -23.38 0.43
CA ASP A 157 -3.96 -24.62 1.18
C ASP A 157 -5.06 -24.84 2.23
N LYS A 158 -5.39 -23.80 3.02
CA LYS A 158 -6.36 -23.91 4.11
C LYS A 158 -7.82 -23.88 3.66
N TYR A 159 -8.15 -23.09 2.64
CA TYR A 159 -9.52 -22.85 2.17
C TYR A 159 -9.62 -22.94 0.63
N PRO A 160 -9.36 -24.12 0.03
CA PRO A 160 -9.24 -24.27 -1.43
C PRO A 160 -10.48 -23.85 -2.20
N ASP A 161 -11.68 -24.18 -1.70
CA ASP A 161 -12.97 -23.86 -2.32
C ASP A 161 -13.27 -22.36 -2.26
N PHE A 162 -12.95 -21.71 -1.14
CA PHE A 162 -13.08 -20.27 -0.99
C PHE A 162 -12.20 -19.52 -2.00
N VAL A 163 -10.94 -19.94 -2.14
CA VAL A 163 -10.02 -19.33 -3.10
C VAL A 163 -10.43 -19.61 -4.53
N GLU A 164 -10.94 -20.81 -4.85
CA GLU A 164 -11.49 -21.10 -6.18
C GLU A 164 -12.70 -20.21 -6.49
N HIS A 165 -13.59 -19.99 -5.51
CA HIS A 165 -14.71 -19.08 -5.66
C HIS A 165 -14.24 -17.64 -5.91
N LEU A 166 -13.22 -17.18 -5.17
CA LEU A 166 -12.59 -15.87 -5.39
C LEU A 166 -11.96 -15.74 -6.79
N GLU A 167 -11.26 -16.76 -7.27
CA GLU A 167 -10.65 -16.76 -8.61
C GLU A 167 -11.72 -16.71 -9.70
N LYS A 168 -12.83 -17.42 -9.52
CA LYS A 168 -13.92 -17.51 -10.50
C LYS A 168 -14.80 -16.26 -10.53
N HIS A 169 -15.16 -15.74 -9.35
CA HIS A 169 -16.18 -14.70 -9.23
C HIS A 169 -15.60 -13.33 -8.88
N GLY A 170 -14.39 -13.24 -8.34
CA GLY A 170 -13.81 -11.98 -7.89
C GLY A 170 -14.57 -11.38 -6.70
N LEU A 171 -14.47 -10.06 -6.56
CA LEU A 171 -15.08 -9.27 -5.48
C LEU A 171 -15.84 -8.07 -6.02
N ILE A 172 -16.92 -7.70 -5.33
CA ILE A 172 -17.59 -6.40 -5.46
C ILE A 172 -17.27 -5.58 -4.23
N TYR A 173 -16.86 -4.33 -4.44
CA TYR A 173 -16.63 -3.34 -3.41
C TYR A 173 -17.75 -2.32 -3.43
N THR A 174 -18.34 -2.03 -2.27
CA THR A 174 -19.34 -0.97 -2.10
C THR A 174 -18.85 0.04 -1.08
N ARG A 175 -18.89 1.32 -1.44
CA ARG A 175 -18.60 2.42 -0.53
C ARG A 175 -19.70 3.46 -0.51
N VAL A 176 -20.14 3.82 0.68
CA VAL A 176 -21.11 4.91 0.88
C VAL A 176 -20.36 6.21 1.06
N LEU A 177 -20.70 7.23 0.28
CA LEU A 177 -20.19 8.60 0.42
C LEU A 177 -21.35 9.53 0.74
N GLY A 178 -21.15 10.42 1.71
CA GLY A 178 -22.06 11.54 1.93
C GLY A 178 -21.99 12.57 0.81
N ALA A 179 -22.90 13.56 0.82
CA ALA A 179 -22.85 14.68 -0.12
C ALA A 179 -21.60 15.55 0.07
N HIS A 180 -21.18 15.73 1.31
CA HIS A 180 -20.09 16.61 1.73
C HIS A 180 -19.02 15.83 2.48
N ASP A 181 -17.84 16.44 2.63
CA ASP A 181 -16.75 15.89 3.40
C ASP A 181 -17.09 15.91 4.90
N ASP A 182 -16.84 14.78 5.57
CA ASP A 182 -16.93 14.62 7.02
C ASP A 182 -15.52 14.46 7.61
N PRO A 183 -14.96 15.52 8.24
CA PRO A 183 -13.61 15.47 8.80
C PRO A 183 -13.50 14.55 10.04
N SER A 184 -14.62 14.09 10.61
CA SER A 184 -14.62 13.18 11.76
C SER A 184 -14.45 11.70 11.35
N SER A 185 -14.63 11.39 10.07
CA SER A 185 -14.53 10.04 9.53
C SER A 185 -13.22 9.83 8.75
N PRO A 186 -12.47 8.73 9.00
CA PRO A 186 -11.24 8.41 8.25
C PRO A 186 -11.46 8.19 6.75
N ILE A 187 -12.71 7.98 6.35
CA ILE A 187 -13.16 7.80 4.97
C ILE A 187 -14.21 8.84 4.57
N GLY A 188 -14.26 9.98 5.27
CA GLY A 188 -15.35 10.95 5.20
C GLY A 188 -15.41 11.81 3.94
N ARG A 189 -14.55 11.60 2.94
CA ARG A 189 -14.64 12.35 1.67
C ARG A 189 -16.01 12.12 1.00
N GLY A 190 -16.73 13.20 0.71
CA GLY A 190 -18.03 13.16 0.05
C GLY A 190 -17.93 12.90 -1.45
N TRP A 191 -19.07 12.61 -2.09
CA TRP A 191 -19.10 12.32 -3.53
C TRP A 191 -18.77 13.54 -4.38
N LYS A 192 -19.14 14.75 -3.93
CA LYS A 192 -18.85 16.00 -4.65
C LYS A 192 -17.35 16.23 -4.79
N ALA A 193 -16.60 16.05 -3.70
CA ALA A 193 -15.14 16.14 -3.71
C ALA A 193 -14.51 14.94 -4.45
N THR A 194 -15.09 13.75 -4.34
CA THR A 194 -14.59 12.53 -5.00
C THR A 194 -14.68 12.63 -6.53
N PHE A 195 -15.83 13.08 -7.04
CA PHE A 195 -16.10 13.20 -8.47
C PHE A 195 -15.88 14.62 -9.00
N LEU A 196 -15.45 15.57 -8.16
CA LEU A 196 -15.16 16.97 -8.50
C LEU A 196 -16.34 17.69 -9.19
N THR A 197 -17.56 17.44 -8.75
CA THR A 197 -18.79 17.99 -9.34
C THR A 197 -19.93 17.98 -8.33
N ASP A 198 -20.85 18.92 -8.49
CA ASP A 198 -22.11 18.99 -7.73
C ASP A 198 -23.31 18.45 -8.53
N ASP A 199 -23.08 18.04 -9.78
CA ASP A 199 -24.07 17.45 -10.69
C ASP A 199 -24.00 15.91 -10.64
N LYS A 200 -25.13 15.27 -10.32
CA LYS A 200 -25.24 13.80 -10.22
C LYS A 200 -24.93 13.09 -11.54
N LYS A 201 -25.38 13.64 -12.67
CA LYS A 201 -25.16 13.05 -13.99
C LYS A 201 -23.68 13.12 -14.37
N ILE A 202 -23.03 14.25 -14.10
CA ILE A 202 -21.57 14.37 -14.32
C ILE A 202 -20.79 13.41 -13.41
N ALA A 203 -21.24 13.20 -12.17
CA ALA A 203 -20.63 12.23 -11.26
C ALA A 203 -20.78 10.79 -11.79
N GLU A 204 -21.95 10.43 -12.31
CA GLU A 204 -22.20 9.13 -12.94
C GLU A 204 -21.30 8.90 -14.16
N GLU A 205 -21.18 9.89 -15.04
CA GLU A 205 -20.29 9.83 -16.22
C GLU A 205 -18.83 9.58 -15.80
N ARG A 206 -18.32 10.38 -14.85
CA ARG A 206 -16.95 10.24 -14.31
C ARG A 206 -16.73 8.93 -13.56
N ALA A 207 -17.75 8.42 -12.89
CA ALA A 207 -17.70 7.13 -12.21
C ALA A 207 -17.64 5.98 -13.23
N ALA A 208 -18.47 6.04 -14.28
CA ALA A 208 -18.50 5.05 -15.34
C ALA A 208 -17.17 4.98 -16.12
N GLU A 209 -16.54 6.12 -16.42
CA GLU A 209 -15.19 6.20 -17.02
C GLU A 209 -14.13 5.44 -16.20
N ARG A 210 -14.37 5.27 -14.89
CA ARG A 210 -13.47 4.59 -13.94
C ARG A 210 -13.93 3.19 -13.58
N GLY A 211 -14.96 2.66 -14.26
CA GLY A 211 -15.51 1.33 -13.99
C GLY A 211 -16.30 1.24 -12.69
N MET A 212 -16.90 2.35 -12.24
CA MET A 212 -17.70 2.43 -11.02
C MET A 212 -19.18 2.66 -11.36
N ARG A 213 -20.08 2.05 -10.60
CA ARG A 213 -21.53 2.30 -10.66
C ARG A 213 -21.97 3.11 -9.45
N LEU A 214 -22.83 4.10 -9.67
CA LEU A 214 -23.41 4.91 -8.59
C LEU A 214 -24.87 4.52 -8.35
N GLU A 215 -25.23 4.37 -7.08
CA GLU A 215 -26.62 4.23 -6.62
C GLU A 215 -26.90 5.32 -5.58
N TRP A 216 -27.69 6.33 -5.97
CA TRP A 216 -28.00 7.48 -5.11
C TRP A 216 -28.88 7.08 -3.92
N THR A 217 -28.58 7.64 -2.75
CA THR A 217 -29.37 7.44 -1.52
C THR A 217 -30.33 8.59 -1.28
N GLU A 218 -31.40 8.35 -0.50
CA GLU A 218 -32.46 9.33 -0.22
C GLU A 218 -31.94 10.55 0.58
N ASP A 219 -30.91 10.36 1.39
CA ASP A 219 -30.24 11.40 2.19
C ASP A 219 -29.26 12.28 1.40
N GLY A 220 -29.22 12.11 0.07
CA GLY A 220 -28.35 12.90 -0.82
C GLY A 220 -26.91 12.38 -0.94
N GLY A 221 -26.59 11.26 -0.29
CA GLY A 221 -25.35 10.51 -0.51
C GLY A 221 -25.39 9.60 -1.74
N VAL A 222 -24.38 8.73 -1.86
CA VAL A 222 -24.27 7.75 -2.95
C VAL A 222 -23.55 6.49 -2.50
N LYS A 223 -24.00 5.33 -2.99
CA LYS A 223 -23.25 4.07 -2.97
C LYS A 223 -22.43 3.98 -4.25
N VAL A 224 -21.11 3.97 -4.11
CA VAL A 224 -20.15 3.69 -5.17
C VAL A 224 -19.87 2.20 -5.18
N ILE A 225 -20.12 1.54 -6.30
CA ILE A 225 -19.97 0.08 -6.47
C ILE A 225 -18.89 -0.16 -7.53
N VAL A 226 -17.92 -1.01 -7.20
CA VAL A 226 -16.82 -1.40 -8.09
C VAL A 226 -16.77 -2.91 -8.19
N GLY A 227 -16.72 -3.43 -9.42
CA GLY A 227 -16.56 -4.85 -9.70
C GLY A 227 -17.74 -5.50 -10.45
N PRO A 228 -17.68 -6.83 -10.66
CA PRO A 228 -16.71 -7.75 -10.07
C PRO A 228 -15.27 -7.51 -10.57
N THR A 229 -14.32 -7.43 -9.63
CA THR A 229 -12.88 -7.32 -9.92
C THR A 229 -12.15 -8.60 -9.51
N PRO A 230 -11.08 -9.02 -10.21
CA PRO A 230 -10.28 -10.16 -9.78
C PRO A 230 -9.77 -10.01 -8.35
N ALA A 231 -9.96 -11.05 -7.53
CA ALA A 231 -9.46 -11.09 -6.16
C ALA A 231 -8.03 -11.66 -6.07
N ILE A 232 -7.69 -12.52 -7.03
CA ILE A 232 -6.37 -13.12 -7.20
C ILE A 232 -5.84 -12.64 -8.55
N ARG A 233 -4.57 -12.20 -8.57
CA ARG A 233 -3.88 -11.81 -9.80
C ARG A 233 -2.67 -12.70 -10.04
N PHE A 234 -2.12 -12.64 -11.24
CA PHE A 234 -0.87 -13.32 -11.59
C PHE A 234 0.24 -12.26 -11.77
N ASP A 235 1.31 -12.38 -10.98
CA ASP A 235 2.52 -11.57 -11.15
C ASP A 235 3.36 -12.21 -12.26
N GLU A 236 3.29 -11.63 -13.46
CA GLU A 236 4.04 -12.10 -14.63
C GLU A 236 5.56 -12.01 -14.44
N THR A 237 6.04 -11.09 -13.63
CA THR A 237 7.50 -10.94 -13.44
C THR A 237 8.04 -12.11 -12.61
N ARG A 238 7.25 -12.60 -11.64
CA ARG A 238 7.64 -13.68 -10.72
C ARG A 238 6.96 -15.02 -10.99
N GLN A 239 6.13 -15.09 -12.02
CA GLN A 239 5.41 -16.28 -12.48
C GLN A 239 4.64 -16.98 -11.35
N ARG A 240 3.85 -16.22 -10.59
CA ARG A 240 3.08 -16.73 -9.44
C ARG A 240 1.80 -15.95 -9.20
N LYS A 241 0.82 -16.61 -8.57
CA LYS A 241 -0.42 -15.96 -8.12
C LYS A 241 -0.18 -15.15 -6.84
N ILE A 242 -0.95 -14.08 -6.69
CA ILE A 242 -0.86 -13.13 -5.57
C ILE A 242 -2.25 -12.78 -5.05
N TRP A 243 -2.35 -12.56 -3.73
CA TRP A 243 -3.55 -12.14 -3.01
C TRP A 243 -3.84 -10.63 -3.21
N PHE A 244 -3.99 -10.21 -4.46
CA PHE A 244 -4.15 -8.81 -4.83
C PHE A 244 -5.62 -8.36 -4.74
N ASN A 245 -6.05 -8.05 -3.52
CA ASN A 245 -7.38 -7.54 -3.23
C ASN A 245 -7.39 -6.69 -1.95
N SER A 246 -8.57 -6.15 -1.62
CA SER A 246 -8.85 -5.48 -0.35
C SER A 246 -10.01 -6.16 0.36
N ILE A 247 -9.98 -7.49 0.52
CA ILE A 247 -11.12 -8.27 1.02
C ILE A 247 -11.53 -7.93 2.47
N LEU A 248 -10.59 -7.44 3.29
CA LEU A 248 -10.89 -6.90 4.63
C LEU A 248 -11.58 -5.54 4.57
N GLY A 249 -11.51 -4.88 3.42
CA GLY A 249 -12.38 -3.80 3.01
C GLY A 249 -12.51 -2.65 3.99
N TRP A 250 -13.63 -1.96 3.85
CA TRP A 250 -14.05 -0.92 4.80
C TRP A 250 -14.87 -1.58 5.91
N GLN A 251 -14.67 -1.18 7.17
CA GLN A 251 -15.24 -1.85 8.35
C GLN A 251 -16.76 -1.63 8.56
N TYR A 252 -17.56 -1.59 7.49
CA TYR A 252 -19.03 -1.63 7.57
C TYR A 252 -19.60 -2.85 6.84
N PRO A 253 -20.78 -3.35 7.27
CA PRO A 253 -21.40 -4.54 6.69
C PRO A 253 -21.55 -4.44 5.17
N ASN A 254 -21.21 -5.52 4.46
CA ASN A 254 -21.33 -5.65 3.00
C ASN A 254 -20.52 -4.64 2.17
N SER A 255 -19.48 -4.03 2.76
CA SER A 255 -18.51 -3.22 2.00
C SER A 255 -17.76 -4.03 0.95
N VAL A 256 -17.62 -5.34 1.17
CA VAL A 256 -17.03 -6.29 0.24
C VAL A 256 -17.89 -7.55 0.19
N MET A 257 -18.17 -8.01 -1.02
CA MET A 257 -18.90 -9.24 -1.30
C MET A 257 -18.16 -10.03 -2.39
N PHE A 258 -18.47 -11.32 -2.53
CA PHE A 258 -18.08 -12.03 -3.74
C PHE A 258 -18.68 -11.36 -4.97
N GLY A 259 -18.04 -11.50 -6.12
CA GLY A 259 -18.52 -10.88 -7.35
C GLY A 259 -19.85 -11.45 -7.88
N ASP A 260 -20.31 -12.58 -7.34
CA ASP A 260 -21.67 -13.11 -7.56
C ASP A 260 -22.70 -12.59 -6.54
N GLY A 261 -22.32 -11.64 -5.68
CA GLY A 261 -23.19 -11.04 -4.67
C GLY A 261 -23.38 -11.88 -3.40
N LYS A 262 -22.63 -12.98 -3.22
CA LYS A 262 -22.64 -13.73 -1.95
C LYS A 262 -21.81 -13.02 -0.88
N ARG A 263 -22.20 -13.21 0.38
CA ARG A 263 -21.43 -12.71 1.53
C ARG A 263 -20.17 -13.54 1.72
N LEU A 264 -19.11 -12.86 2.15
CA LEU A 264 -17.86 -13.49 2.55
C LEU A 264 -18.07 -14.17 3.93
N PRO A 265 -17.64 -15.43 4.13
CA PRO A 265 -17.77 -16.12 5.41
C PRO A 265 -16.89 -15.47 6.47
N ALA A 266 -17.47 -15.05 7.60
CA ALA A 266 -16.78 -14.27 8.62
C ALA A 266 -15.63 -15.07 9.27
N GLU A 267 -15.85 -16.36 9.52
CA GLU A 267 -14.87 -17.27 10.09
C GLU A 267 -13.61 -17.42 9.21
N ILE A 268 -13.77 -17.40 7.88
CA ILE A 268 -12.64 -17.45 6.94
C ILE A 268 -11.89 -16.12 6.96
N LEU A 269 -12.59 -14.98 7.06
CA LEU A 269 -11.96 -13.66 7.16
C LEU A 269 -11.18 -13.50 8.47
N ASP A 270 -11.66 -14.06 9.58
CA ASP A 270 -10.94 -14.03 10.85
C ASP A 270 -9.67 -14.86 10.81
N ASP A 271 -9.71 -16.02 10.16
CA ASP A 271 -8.50 -16.81 9.93
C ASP A 271 -7.54 -16.18 8.93
N TYR A 272 -8.07 -15.49 7.91
CA TYR A 272 -7.25 -14.69 7.00
C TYR A 272 -6.49 -13.59 7.75
N ARG A 273 -7.13 -12.87 8.68
CA ARG A 273 -6.45 -11.89 9.54
C ARG A 273 -5.32 -12.52 10.35
N LYS A 274 -5.54 -13.71 10.92
CA LYS A 274 -4.49 -14.43 11.66
C LYS A 274 -3.31 -14.78 10.76
N ILE A 275 -3.55 -15.28 9.54
CA ILE A 275 -2.50 -15.60 8.57
C ILE A 275 -1.69 -14.34 8.20
N LEU A 276 -2.37 -13.20 7.98
CA LEU A 276 -1.69 -11.93 7.73
C LEU A 276 -0.77 -11.53 8.89
N GLU A 277 -1.29 -11.58 10.11
CA GLU A 277 -0.54 -11.23 11.32
C GLU A 277 0.64 -12.16 11.57
N GLU A 278 0.46 -13.46 11.35
CA GLU A 278 1.53 -14.46 11.44
C GLU A 278 2.64 -14.18 10.44
N GLU A 279 2.32 -13.79 9.21
CA GLU A 279 3.31 -13.58 8.13
C GLU A 279 3.86 -12.17 8.00
N ALA A 280 3.24 -11.20 8.66
CA ALA A 280 3.67 -9.82 8.63
C ALA A 280 5.04 -9.61 9.27
N VAL A 281 5.79 -8.68 8.70
CA VAL A 281 7.00 -8.13 9.26
C VAL A 281 6.73 -6.66 9.61
N ALA A 282 6.82 -6.35 10.90
CA ALA A 282 6.62 -4.99 11.42
C ALA A 282 7.96 -4.47 11.94
N ILE A 283 8.67 -3.68 11.12
CA ILE A 283 9.95 -3.09 11.52
C ILE A 283 9.66 -1.73 12.18
N PRO A 284 10.16 -1.48 13.41
CA PRO A 284 10.12 -0.17 14.02
C PRO A 284 10.79 0.86 13.12
N TRP A 285 10.06 1.92 12.78
CA TRP A 285 10.57 3.03 11.99
C TRP A 285 11.72 3.73 12.71
N GLN A 286 12.75 4.13 11.98
CA GLN A 286 13.76 5.09 12.42
C GLN A 286 13.68 6.32 11.51
N LYS A 287 13.92 7.50 12.07
CA LYS A 287 13.96 8.73 11.26
C LYS A 287 14.93 8.58 10.08
N GLY A 288 14.45 8.90 8.88
CA GLY A 288 15.22 8.85 7.64
C GLY A 288 15.20 7.49 6.93
N ASP A 289 14.60 6.46 7.52
CA ASP A 289 14.33 5.22 6.79
C ASP A 289 13.46 5.48 5.57
N VAL A 290 13.81 4.85 4.46
CA VAL A 290 13.00 4.82 3.23
C VAL A 290 12.66 3.37 2.91
N MET A 291 11.38 3.05 2.79
CA MET A 291 10.92 1.72 2.37
C MET A 291 10.35 1.78 0.96
N LEU A 292 10.87 0.95 0.05
CA LEU A 292 10.36 0.73 -1.29
C LEU A 292 9.60 -0.58 -1.33
N VAL A 293 8.33 -0.52 -1.68
CA VAL A 293 7.43 -1.69 -1.77
C VAL A 293 7.05 -1.91 -3.23
N ASP A 294 7.28 -3.11 -3.74
CA ASP A 294 6.65 -3.58 -4.97
C ASP A 294 5.20 -3.94 -4.65
N ASN A 295 4.27 -3.14 -5.16
CA ASN A 295 2.85 -3.29 -4.89
C ASN A 295 2.28 -4.58 -5.50
N TRP A 296 2.97 -5.25 -6.43
CA TRP A 296 2.57 -6.59 -6.87
C TRP A 296 2.96 -7.67 -5.85
N ALA A 297 4.04 -7.45 -5.10
CA ALA A 297 4.62 -8.48 -4.23
C ALA A 297 4.11 -8.44 -2.80
N ALA A 298 3.75 -7.27 -2.27
CA ALA A 298 3.48 -7.10 -0.85
C ALA A 298 2.24 -6.25 -0.55
N LEU A 299 1.52 -6.68 0.49
CA LEU A 299 0.52 -5.87 1.18
C LEU A 299 1.21 -5.06 2.28
N HIS A 300 0.58 -3.95 2.66
CA HIS A 300 1.03 -3.15 3.79
C HIS A 300 -0.16 -2.71 4.66
N GLY A 301 0.13 -2.39 5.91
CA GLY A 301 -0.85 -1.88 6.87
C GLY A 301 -0.26 -0.79 7.76
N ARG A 302 -0.91 -0.48 8.89
CA ARG A 302 -0.38 0.43 9.92
C ARG A 302 -0.75 -0.06 11.30
N ARG A 303 0.22 -0.12 12.20
CA ARG A 303 -0.04 -0.36 13.64
C ARG A 303 -0.57 0.91 14.33
N PRO A 304 -1.39 0.76 15.37
CA PRO A 304 -1.76 1.87 16.25
C PRO A 304 -0.53 2.57 16.84
N THR A 305 -0.66 3.86 17.13
CA THR A 305 0.40 4.69 17.71
C THR A 305 -0.19 5.94 18.33
N ASN A 306 0.64 6.66 19.09
CA ASN A 306 0.34 8.01 19.54
C ASN A 306 1.21 9.03 18.78
N SER A 307 0.82 10.30 18.87
CA SER A 307 1.64 11.42 18.42
C SER A 307 2.90 11.59 19.29
N PRO A 308 4.03 12.07 18.75
CA PRO A 308 4.27 12.42 17.35
C PRO A 308 4.54 11.19 16.48
N ARG A 309 4.09 11.22 15.22
CA ARG A 309 4.45 10.29 14.15
C ARG A 309 4.19 10.96 12.81
N ARG A 310 5.14 10.88 11.87
CA ARG A 310 4.93 11.34 10.49
C ARG A 310 5.65 10.43 9.51
N VAL A 311 4.87 9.77 8.66
CA VAL A 311 5.35 8.99 7.53
C VAL A 311 4.90 9.67 6.24
N LEU A 312 5.84 9.92 5.36
CA LEU A 312 5.61 10.46 4.02
C LEU A 312 5.51 9.31 3.02
N ALA A 313 4.84 9.52 1.90
CA ALA A 313 4.68 8.52 0.86
C ALA A 313 4.80 9.10 -0.55
N SER A 314 5.08 8.23 -1.51
CA SER A 314 5.02 8.51 -2.94
C SER A 314 4.55 7.28 -3.71
N LEU A 315 3.82 7.48 -4.82
CA LEU A 315 3.29 6.40 -5.65
C LEU A 315 3.94 6.43 -7.04
N CYS A 316 4.21 5.25 -7.59
CA CYS A 316 4.84 5.09 -8.89
C CYS A 316 4.00 4.23 -9.83
N LYS A 317 4.02 4.55 -11.12
CA LYS A 317 3.46 3.69 -12.16
C LYS A 317 4.24 2.40 -12.26
#